data_AF-A0A9W6S153-F1
#
_entry.id   AF-A0A9W6S153-F1
#
_cell.length_a   1.000
_cell.length_b   1.000
_cell.length_c   1.000
_cell.angle_alpha   90.00
_cell.angle_beta   90.00
_cell.angle_gamma   90.00
#
_symmetry.space_group_name_H-M   'P 1'
#
loop_
_entity.id
_entity.type
_entity.pdbx_description
1 polymer ?
#
loop_
_entity_poly.entity_id
_entity_poly.type
_entity_poly.pdbx_seq_one_letter_code
_entity_poly.pdbx_strand_id
1 'polypeptide(L)'
;MSAGEAGVFAAVIRRFLRGPEQDLLRAGPAVGRIELPWFAKLGHVPKNDAEWRQGVDHVIQKMTPSADEVVWRKTDEPLYRYDDRPPGRLLDGYFTPHDYVDADLYQHLGGCSSFVSTTRNAELSWAGNFQYELRGLRGGVDVDATAGAAMYRNQREVAFPGGFPARYVSRWRSVLNPEDLGRDTAPRFSDWVTNPRFDPS
;
A
#
# COMPACT_ATOMS: atom_id res chain seq x y z
N MET A 1 35.07 -2.20 -8.99
CA MET A 1 34.04 -1.52 -8.18
C MET A 1 34.77 -0.54 -7.29
N SER A 2 34.53 0.76 -7.46
CA SER A 2 35.31 1.83 -6.83
C SER A 2 34.70 2.24 -5.49
N ALA A 3 35.54 2.76 -4.59
CA ALA A 3 35.19 3.13 -3.22
C ALA A 3 34.13 4.26 -3.08
N GLY A 4 33.62 4.81 -4.19
CA GLY A 4 32.60 5.86 -4.19
C GLY A 4 31.16 5.38 -3.95
N GLU A 5 30.84 4.13 -4.32
CA GLU A 5 29.46 3.61 -4.22
C GLU A 5 29.10 3.13 -2.79
N ALA A 6 30.11 2.75 -1.98
CA ALA A 6 29.91 2.36 -0.59
C ALA A 6 29.62 3.56 0.34
N GLY A 7 30.00 4.78 -0.05
CA GLY A 7 29.81 5.99 0.76
C GLY A 7 28.36 6.51 0.76
N VAL A 8 27.66 6.36 -0.36
CA VAL A 8 26.26 6.81 -0.49
C VAL A 8 25.31 5.90 0.31
N PHE A 9 25.59 4.59 0.32
CA PHE A 9 24.80 3.61 1.08
C PHE A 9 24.93 3.80 2.61
N ALA A 10 26.11 4.20 3.10
CA ALA A 10 26.32 4.49 4.52
C ALA A 10 25.75 5.86 4.96
N ALA A 11 25.61 6.83 4.06
CA ALA A 11 25.02 8.13 4.35
C ALA A 11 23.49 8.07 4.52
N VAL A 12 22.81 7.20 3.76
CA VAL A 12 21.36 6.96 3.89
C VAL A 12 21.03 6.30 5.24
N ILE A 13 21.86 5.36 5.70
CA ILE A 13 21.66 4.66 6.99
C ILE A 13 21.97 5.56 8.20
N ARG A 14 22.88 6.53 8.09
CA ARG A 14 23.18 7.46 9.22
C ARG A 14 22.18 8.60 9.39
N ARG A 15 21.29 8.85 8.42
CA ARG A 15 20.17 9.79 8.61
C ARG A 15 19.02 9.18 9.42
N PHE A 16 19.03 7.87 9.63
CA PHE A 16 18.01 7.10 10.37
C PHE A 16 18.18 7.04 11.90
N LEU A 17 19.20 7.69 12.48
CA LEU A 17 19.42 7.73 13.94
C LEU A 17 19.43 9.13 14.56
N ARG A 18 18.93 10.14 13.85
CA ARG A 18 18.58 11.44 14.45
C ARG A 18 17.16 11.79 14.03
N GLY A 19 16.20 11.31 14.82
CA GLY A 19 14.82 11.79 14.72
C GLY A 19 14.75 13.30 14.95
N PRO A 20 13.64 13.96 14.57
CA PRO A 20 13.43 15.39 14.73
C PRO A 20 13.22 15.84 16.19
N GLU A 21 13.78 15.13 17.17
CA GLU A 21 13.53 15.36 18.61
C GLU A 21 14.59 16.19 19.33
N GLN A 22 15.58 16.76 18.63
CA GLN A 22 16.69 17.50 19.27
C GLN A 22 16.63 19.03 19.15
N ASP A 23 15.71 19.59 18.35
CA ASP A 23 15.54 21.05 18.26
C ASP A 23 14.41 21.62 19.14
N LEU A 24 13.79 20.79 20.00
CA LEU A 24 12.73 21.22 20.92
C LEU A 24 13.16 21.39 22.39
N LEU A 25 14.47 21.31 22.71
CA LEU A 25 14.96 21.42 24.10
C LEU A 25 15.49 22.82 24.49
N ARG A 26 15.02 23.88 23.84
CA ARG A 26 15.17 25.26 24.35
C ARG A 26 13.92 26.10 24.11
N ALA A 27 12.83 25.75 24.77
CA ALA A 27 11.77 26.71 25.08
C ALA A 27 11.09 26.32 26.40
N GLY A 28 10.76 27.32 27.21
CA GLY A 28 10.10 27.20 28.51
C GLY A 28 8.68 26.63 28.45
N PRO A 29 7.94 26.69 29.57
CA PRO A 29 6.87 25.73 29.85
C PRO A 29 5.57 26.01 29.08
N ALA A 30 4.77 24.93 28.96
CA ALA A 30 3.41 24.84 28.42
C ALA A 30 3.27 24.85 26.89
N VAL A 31 3.76 23.80 26.23
CA VAL A 31 3.18 23.37 24.95
C VAL A 31 2.11 22.33 25.27
N GLY A 32 0.85 22.68 25.03
CA GLY A 32 -0.26 21.72 25.12
C GLY A 32 0.03 20.48 24.27
N ARG A 33 -0.41 19.32 24.73
CA ARG A 33 -0.26 18.05 24.02
C ARG A 33 -0.84 18.19 22.61
N ILE A 34 0.01 18.22 21.58
CA ILE A 34 -0.44 18.23 20.19
C ILE A 34 -1.09 16.86 19.94
N GLU A 35 -2.42 16.81 19.87
CA GLU A 35 -3.10 15.62 19.36
C GLU A 35 -2.83 15.52 17.86
N LEU A 36 -2.03 14.53 17.48
CA LEU A 36 -1.84 14.23 16.07
C LEU A 36 -3.19 13.80 15.47
N PRO A 37 -3.53 14.30 14.27
CA PRO A 37 -4.69 13.80 13.55
C PRO A 37 -4.57 12.28 13.37
N TRP A 38 -5.71 11.58 13.37
CA TRP A 38 -5.72 10.12 13.42
C TRP A 38 -4.95 9.48 12.25
N PHE A 39 -4.92 10.11 11.07
CA PHE A 39 -4.21 9.61 9.90
C PHE A 39 -2.68 9.60 10.08
N ALA A 40 -2.13 10.37 11.03
CA ALA A 40 -0.72 10.28 11.38
C ALA A 40 -0.38 9.07 12.30
N LYS A 41 -1.34 8.20 12.60
CA LYS A 41 -1.14 7.01 13.45
C LYS A 41 -0.88 5.77 12.60
N LEU A 42 0.24 5.11 12.84
CA LEU A 42 0.60 3.82 12.25
C LEU A 42 -0.51 2.79 12.45
N GLY A 43 -0.88 2.07 11.39
CA GLY A 43 -1.85 0.98 11.44
C GLY A 43 -3.30 1.38 11.74
N HIS A 44 -3.67 2.64 11.54
CA HIS A 44 -5.05 3.09 11.75
C HIS A 44 -6.04 2.41 10.79
N VAL A 45 -7.14 1.90 11.36
CA VAL A 45 -8.26 1.33 10.61
C VAL A 45 -9.44 2.30 10.64
N PRO A 46 -9.93 2.78 9.48
CA PRO A 46 -11.10 3.66 9.41
C PRO A 46 -12.33 3.04 10.07
N LYS A 47 -13.12 3.84 10.78
CA LYS A 47 -14.36 3.37 11.44
C LYS A 47 -15.56 3.33 10.48
N ASN A 48 -15.50 4.10 9.41
CA ASN A 48 -16.55 4.23 8.39
C ASN A 48 -15.98 4.81 7.09
N ASP A 49 -16.81 4.81 6.04
CA ASP A 49 -16.43 5.28 4.71
C ASP A 49 -16.03 6.76 4.67
N ALA A 50 -16.58 7.61 5.55
CA ALA A 50 -16.21 9.02 5.60
C ALA A 50 -14.78 9.19 6.15
N GLU A 51 -14.41 8.44 7.18
CA GLU A 51 -13.04 8.42 7.71
C GLU A 51 -12.05 7.82 6.70
N TRP A 52 -12.44 6.75 5.99
CA TRP A 52 -11.62 6.19 4.92
C TRP A 52 -11.34 7.22 3.81
N ARG A 53 -12.39 7.91 3.32
CA ARG A 53 -12.24 8.96 2.29
C ARG A 53 -11.31 10.09 2.73
N GLN A 54 -11.38 10.52 4.00
CA GLN A 54 -10.43 11.51 4.53
C GLN A 54 -8.98 11.00 4.48
N GLY A 55 -8.76 9.72 4.77
CA GLY A 55 -7.45 9.08 4.62
C GLY A 55 -6.97 9.06 3.16
N VAL A 56 -7.86 8.70 2.22
CA VAL A 56 -7.56 8.76 0.78
C VAL A 56 -7.19 10.18 0.34
N ASP A 57 -8.02 11.18 0.68
CA ASP A 57 -7.79 12.59 0.34
C ASP A 57 -6.46 13.09 0.92
N HIS A 58 -6.13 12.69 2.15
CA HIS A 58 -4.85 13.03 2.78
C HIS A 58 -3.66 12.51 1.97
N VAL A 59 -3.68 11.24 1.58
CA VAL A 59 -2.59 10.64 0.80
C VAL A 59 -2.49 11.31 -0.57
N ILE A 60 -3.62 11.54 -1.26
CA ILE A 60 -3.63 12.23 -2.56
C ILE A 60 -3.03 13.63 -2.47
N GLN A 61 -3.30 14.37 -1.40
CA GLN A 61 -2.72 15.72 -1.20
C GLN A 61 -1.23 15.71 -0.89
N LYS A 62 -0.70 14.61 -0.36
CA LYS A 62 0.69 14.48 0.10
C LYS A 62 1.56 13.66 -0.83
N MET A 63 0.97 12.94 -1.78
CA MET A 63 1.72 12.00 -2.56
C MET A 63 2.73 12.66 -3.50
N THR A 64 3.82 11.95 -3.73
CA THR A 64 4.85 12.28 -4.71
C THR A 64 4.96 11.11 -5.69
N PRO A 65 4.89 11.33 -7.02
CA PRO A 65 4.60 12.61 -7.68
C PRO A 65 3.14 13.05 -7.41
N SER A 66 2.82 14.32 -7.68
CA SER A 66 1.52 14.88 -7.32
C SER A 66 0.36 14.29 -8.13
N ALA A 67 -0.88 14.53 -7.69
CA ALA A 67 -2.09 13.99 -8.34
C ALA A 67 -2.26 14.35 -9.83
N ASP A 68 -1.68 15.46 -10.27
CA ASP A 68 -1.71 15.91 -11.66
C ASP A 68 -0.61 15.26 -12.52
N GLU A 69 0.38 14.65 -11.88
CA GLU A 69 1.56 14.02 -12.52
C GLU A 69 1.44 12.50 -12.60
N VAL A 70 0.48 11.90 -11.89
CA VAL A 70 0.20 10.45 -11.95
C VAL A 70 -0.81 10.10 -13.04
N VAL A 71 -0.72 8.86 -13.53
CA VAL A 71 -1.73 8.28 -14.42
C VAL A 71 -2.76 7.53 -13.59
N TRP A 72 -3.96 8.08 -13.46
CA TRP A 72 -5.08 7.40 -12.81
C TRP A 72 -5.68 6.31 -13.69
N ARG A 73 -5.90 5.11 -13.12
CA ARG A 73 -6.64 4.02 -13.76
C ARG A 73 -8.11 4.44 -13.97
N LYS A 74 -8.60 4.26 -15.19
CA LYS A 74 -9.98 4.63 -15.61
C LYS A 74 -10.94 3.45 -15.72
N THR A 75 -10.39 2.25 -15.74
CA THR A 75 -11.12 1.00 -15.94
C THR A 75 -11.46 0.32 -14.60
N ASP A 76 -12.31 -0.70 -14.65
CA ASP A 76 -12.78 -1.46 -13.49
C ASP A 76 -12.51 -2.98 -13.62
N GLU A 77 -11.49 -3.36 -14.42
CA GLU A 77 -11.09 -4.76 -14.56
C GLU A 77 -10.69 -5.36 -13.20
N PRO A 78 -10.84 -6.69 -13.02
CA PRO A 78 -10.43 -7.37 -11.81
C PRO A 78 -8.98 -7.06 -11.45
N LEU A 79 -8.75 -6.82 -10.16
CA LEU A 79 -7.41 -6.65 -9.59
C LEU A 79 -7.15 -7.75 -8.58
N TYR A 80 -5.88 -8.04 -8.34
CA TYR A 80 -5.44 -9.09 -7.44
C TYR A 80 -4.54 -8.49 -6.36
N ARG A 81 -4.70 -8.97 -5.13
CA ARG A 81 -3.82 -8.61 -4.01
C ARG A 81 -3.37 -9.85 -3.28
N TYR A 82 -2.08 -9.92 -2.99
CA TYR A 82 -1.51 -10.90 -2.09
C TYR A 82 -1.40 -10.28 -0.69
N ASP A 83 -1.82 -11.02 0.33
CA ASP A 83 -1.83 -10.55 1.71
C ASP A 83 -1.71 -11.73 2.68
N ASP A 84 -1.12 -11.49 3.85
CA ASP A 84 -1.00 -12.50 4.92
C ASP A 84 -2.18 -12.48 5.88
N ARG A 85 -2.95 -11.38 5.89
CA ARG A 85 -4.15 -11.29 6.73
C ARG A 85 -5.21 -12.25 6.18
N PRO A 86 -5.79 -13.14 6.99
CA PRO A 86 -6.82 -14.05 6.52
C PRO A 86 -8.13 -13.32 6.22
N PRO A 87 -8.99 -13.86 5.34
CA PRO A 87 -10.25 -13.22 4.94
C PRO A 87 -11.12 -12.79 6.12
N GLY A 88 -11.28 -13.66 7.14
CA GLY A 88 -12.08 -13.36 8.32
C GLY A 88 -11.65 -12.11 9.11
N ARG A 89 -10.40 -11.65 8.96
CA ARG A 89 -9.90 -10.41 9.58
C ARG A 89 -10.28 -9.15 8.79
N LEU A 90 -10.53 -9.29 7.49
CA LEU A 90 -10.68 -8.18 6.55
C LEU A 90 -12.14 -7.91 6.18
N LEU A 91 -13.01 -8.92 6.21
CA LEU A 91 -14.36 -8.86 5.64
C LEU A 91 -15.25 -7.72 6.13
N ASP A 92 -15.04 -7.20 7.33
CA ASP A 92 -15.84 -6.10 7.92
C ASP A 92 -15.09 -4.76 7.97
N GLY A 93 -13.95 -4.66 7.28
CA GLY A 93 -13.06 -3.50 7.38
C GLY A 93 -12.52 -3.03 6.03
N TYR A 94 -11.24 -2.66 6.06
CA TYR A 94 -10.53 -2.02 4.97
C TYR A 94 -9.20 -2.73 4.77
N PHE A 95 -8.75 -2.78 3.53
CA PHE A 95 -7.33 -2.89 3.26
C PHE A 95 -6.74 -1.51 3.50
N THR A 96 -6.11 -1.35 4.66
CA THR A 96 -5.41 -0.12 5.01
C THR A 96 -3.95 -0.19 4.58
N PRO A 97 -3.35 0.97 4.26
CA PRO A 97 -1.91 1.07 4.08
C PRO A 97 -1.18 0.83 5.42
N HIS A 98 0.13 0.68 5.38
CA HIS A 98 0.92 0.46 6.60
C HIS A 98 0.93 1.72 7.48
N ASP A 99 1.08 2.88 6.84
CA ASP A 99 0.94 4.21 7.41
C ASP A 99 0.21 5.14 6.42
N TYR A 100 -0.17 6.35 6.81
CA TYR A 100 -0.68 7.37 5.86
C TYR A 100 0.30 8.54 5.70
N VAL A 101 1.56 8.36 6.10
CA VAL A 101 2.56 9.44 6.13
C VAL A 101 3.53 9.33 4.97
N ASP A 102 4.01 8.12 4.66
CA ASP A 102 4.91 7.88 3.54
C ASP A 102 4.11 7.74 2.23
N ALA A 103 3.84 8.89 1.62
CA ALA A 103 3.07 9.01 0.38
C ALA A 103 3.95 9.14 -0.87
N ASP A 104 5.23 8.76 -0.82
CA ASP A 104 6.09 8.73 -2.00
C ASP A 104 5.88 7.42 -2.80
N LEU A 105 5.19 7.53 -3.94
CA LEU A 105 4.90 6.41 -4.84
C LEU A 105 6.18 5.76 -5.39
N TYR A 106 7.26 6.53 -5.57
CA TYR A 106 8.52 5.98 -6.07
C TYR A 106 9.27 5.17 -4.99
N GLN A 107 9.05 5.46 -3.71
CA GLN A 107 9.67 4.74 -2.58
C GLN A 107 8.80 3.58 -2.05
N HIS A 108 7.54 3.53 -2.46
CA HIS A 108 6.52 2.56 -2.06
C HIS A 108 6.92 1.07 -2.23
N LEU A 109 7.82 0.73 -3.15
CA LEU A 109 8.14 -0.67 -3.48
C LEU A 109 8.86 -1.47 -2.38
N GLY A 110 9.39 -0.82 -1.34
CA GLY A 110 10.28 -1.45 -0.38
C GLY A 110 9.97 -1.21 1.10
N GLY A 111 8.89 -0.51 1.43
CA GLY A 111 8.68 0.03 2.78
C GLY A 111 7.24 0.09 3.28
N CYS A 112 7.12 0.59 4.50
CA CYS A 112 5.84 1.06 5.04
C CYS A 112 5.39 2.25 4.19
N SER A 113 4.20 2.18 3.62
CA SER A 113 3.73 3.21 2.70
C SER A 113 2.26 3.50 2.90
N SER A 114 1.84 4.61 2.28
CA SER A 114 0.47 5.11 2.20
C SER A 114 -0.37 4.51 1.08
N PHE A 115 0.16 3.53 0.35
CA PHE A 115 -0.55 2.88 -0.74
C PHE A 115 -0.80 1.41 -0.44
N VAL A 116 -1.97 0.93 -0.89
CA VAL A 116 -2.24 -0.51 -0.93
C VAL A 116 -2.06 -1.00 -2.36
N SER A 117 -1.03 -1.80 -2.57
CA SER A 117 -0.73 -2.43 -3.86
C SER A 117 -1.76 -3.47 -4.27
N THR A 118 -2.06 -3.46 -5.55
CA THR A 118 -2.80 -4.50 -6.26
C THR A 118 -2.17 -4.69 -7.64
N THR A 119 -2.50 -5.77 -8.34
CA THR A 119 -1.97 -6.04 -9.69
C THR A 119 -3.08 -6.50 -10.63
N ARG A 120 -2.94 -6.21 -11.92
CA ARG A 120 -3.78 -6.80 -12.98
C ARG A 120 -3.38 -8.24 -13.31
N ASN A 121 -2.24 -8.72 -12.82
CA ASN A 121 -1.73 -10.05 -13.10
C ASN A 121 -2.08 -11.03 -11.98
N ALA A 122 -3.03 -11.93 -12.24
CA ALA A 122 -3.45 -12.98 -11.31
C ALA A 122 -2.36 -14.02 -10.99
N GLU A 123 -1.27 -14.05 -11.76
CA GLU A 123 -0.19 -15.03 -11.65
C GLU A 123 1.10 -14.41 -11.11
N LEU A 124 1.07 -13.13 -10.71
CA LEU A 124 2.24 -12.45 -10.19
C LEU A 124 2.73 -13.12 -8.89
N SER A 125 4.03 -13.39 -8.78
CA SER A 125 4.61 -14.12 -7.66
C SER A 125 4.90 -13.23 -6.44
N TRP A 126 3.95 -12.37 -6.04
CA TRP A 126 4.08 -11.56 -4.82
C TRP A 126 3.93 -12.43 -3.56
N ALA A 127 4.69 -12.09 -2.52
CA ALA A 127 4.59 -12.78 -1.24
C ALA A 127 3.20 -12.57 -0.61
N GLY A 128 2.66 -13.63 0.00
CA GLY A 128 1.40 -13.60 0.73
C GLY A 128 0.79 -14.99 0.87
N ASN A 129 0.10 -15.23 1.99
CA ASN A 129 -0.61 -16.49 2.23
C ASN A 129 -1.96 -16.60 1.48
N PHE A 130 -2.54 -15.47 1.07
CA PHE A 130 -3.81 -15.40 0.37
C PHE A 130 -3.71 -14.54 -0.87
N GLN A 131 -4.48 -14.90 -1.90
CA GLN A 131 -4.78 -14.01 -3.02
C GLN A 131 -6.26 -13.62 -2.99
N TYR A 132 -6.51 -12.32 -3.10
CA TYR A 132 -7.83 -11.71 -3.19
C TYR A 132 -8.10 -11.23 -4.61
N GLU A 133 -9.27 -11.54 -5.16
CA GLU A 133 -9.77 -10.94 -6.40
C GLU A 133 -10.74 -9.80 -6.06
N LEU A 134 -10.38 -8.59 -6.50
CA LEU A 134 -11.13 -7.36 -6.31
C LEU A 134 -11.94 -7.04 -7.57
N ARG A 135 -13.21 -6.69 -7.41
CA ARG A 135 -14.11 -6.30 -8.53
C ARG A 135 -14.89 -5.05 -8.19
N GLY A 136 -15.19 -4.24 -9.21
CA GLY A 136 -15.93 -2.98 -9.06
C GLY A 136 -15.13 -1.83 -8.42
N LEU A 137 -13.90 -2.10 -7.96
CA LEU A 137 -13.00 -1.08 -7.40
C LEU A 137 -12.51 -0.14 -8.51
N ARG A 138 -12.81 1.15 -8.38
CA ARG A 138 -12.47 2.20 -9.35
C ARG A 138 -11.29 3.05 -8.87
N GLY A 139 -10.63 3.73 -9.81
CA GLY A 139 -9.48 4.58 -9.52
C GLY A 139 -8.22 3.77 -9.24
N GLY A 140 -7.34 4.33 -8.40
CA GLY A 140 -5.98 3.84 -8.19
C GLY A 140 -5.00 4.41 -9.22
N VAL A 141 -3.75 4.52 -8.82
CA VAL A 141 -2.65 4.99 -9.67
C VAL A 141 -2.12 3.81 -10.49
N ASP A 142 -2.06 3.96 -11.80
CA ASP A 142 -1.36 3.03 -12.69
C ASP A 142 0.15 3.26 -12.57
N VAL A 143 0.83 2.39 -11.82
CA VAL A 143 2.23 2.60 -11.47
C VAL A 143 3.13 2.44 -12.69
N ASP A 144 2.86 1.44 -13.53
CA ASP A 144 3.63 1.19 -14.76
C ASP A 144 3.52 2.37 -15.73
N ALA A 145 2.33 2.97 -15.87
CA ALA A 145 2.12 4.13 -16.72
C ALA A 145 2.69 5.43 -16.13
N THR A 146 2.75 5.55 -14.80
CA THR A 146 3.24 6.74 -14.09
C THR A 146 4.76 6.77 -13.99
N ALA A 147 5.36 5.68 -13.52
CA ALA A 147 6.77 5.61 -13.17
C ALA A 147 7.63 4.90 -14.23
N GLY A 148 7.00 4.31 -15.25
CA GLY A 148 7.64 3.53 -16.29
C GLY A 148 7.80 2.07 -15.89
N ALA A 149 7.18 1.18 -16.67
CA ALA A 149 7.06 -0.25 -16.39
C ALA A 149 8.42 -0.99 -16.20
N ALA A 150 9.52 -0.45 -16.76
CA ALA A 150 10.87 -0.98 -16.58
C ALA A 150 11.39 -0.86 -15.14
N MET A 151 11.03 0.20 -14.40
CA MET A 151 11.41 0.35 -12.99
C MET A 151 10.71 -0.68 -12.10
N TYR A 152 9.50 -1.13 -12.49
CA TYR A 152 8.61 -1.97 -11.69
C TYR A 152 8.48 -3.39 -12.25
N ARG A 153 9.41 -3.81 -13.12
CA ARG A 153 9.44 -5.16 -13.74
C ARG A 153 8.10 -5.60 -14.35
N ASN A 154 7.31 -4.67 -14.90
CA ASN A 154 5.98 -4.95 -15.45
C ASN A 154 5.04 -5.68 -14.48
N GLN A 155 5.05 -5.32 -13.20
CA GLN A 155 4.14 -5.89 -12.21
C GLN A 155 2.66 -5.58 -12.51
N ARG A 156 2.36 -4.69 -13.46
CA ARG A 156 1.01 -4.23 -13.80
C ARG A 156 0.28 -3.72 -12.57
N GLU A 157 1.02 -3.03 -11.71
CA GLU A 157 0.57 -2.58 -10.41
C GLU A 157 -0.44 -1.44 -10.55
N VAL A 158 -1.48 -1.52 -9.70
CA VAL A 158 -2.38 -0.42 -9.41
C VAL A 158 -2.28 -0.14 -7.91
N ALA A 159 -1.78 1.04 -7.56
CA ALA A 159 -1.60 1.46 -6.18
C ALA A 159 -2.80 2.30 -5.71
N PHE A 160 -3.42 1.94 -4.59
CA PHE A 160 -4.55 2.68 -4.02
C PHE A 160 -4.09 3.60 -2.87
N PRO A 161 -4.09 4.93 -3.05
CA PRO A 161 -3.78 5.88 -1.98
C PRO A 161 -4.78 5.73 -0.84
N GLY A 162 -4.31 5.52 0.39
CA GLY A 162 -5.19 5.34 1.56
C GLY A 162 -5.96 4.00 1.60
N GLY A 163 -5.71 3.10 0.64
CA GLY A 163 -6.32 1.78 0.60
C GLY A 163 -7.76 1.73 0.12
N PHE A 164 -8.48 0.65 0.45
CA PHE A 164 -9.84 0.43 -0.04
C PHE A 164 -10.71 -0.44 0.90
N PRO A 165 -12.05 -0.31 0.84
CA PRO A 165 -12.98 -1.14 1.59
C PRO A 165 -12.92 -2.62 1.19
N ALA A 166 -13.02 -3.53 2.15
CA ALA A 166 -12.99 -4.96 1.88
C ALA A 166 -14.23 -5.48 1.14
N ARG A 167 -15.33 -4.71 1.07
CA ARG A 167 -16.54 -5.05 0.29
C ARG A 167 -16.27 -5.25 -1.21
N TYR A 168 -15.16 -4.71 -1.73
CA TYR A 168 -14.73 -4.95 -3.11
C TYR A 168 -14.07 -6.32 -3.35
N VAL A 169 -13.77 -7.08 -2.30
CA VAL A 169 -13.27 -8.46 -2.42
C VAL A 169 -14.40 -9.35 -2.90
N SER A 170 -14.27 -9.89 -4.12
CA SER A 170 -15.27 -10.80 -4.70
C SER A 170 -15.06 -12.26 -4.26
N ARG A 171 -13.80 -12.67 -4.14
CA ARG A 171 -13.39 -14.03 -3.75
C ARG A 171 -11.93 -14.05 -3.31
N TRP A 172 -11.52 -15.11 -2.63
CA TRP A 172 -10.14 -15.34 -2.23
C TRP A 172 -9.74 -16.80 -2.41
N ARG A 173 -8.44 -17.08 -2.42
CA ARG A 173 -7.88 -18.44 -2.38
C ARG A 173 -6.60 -18.45 -1.57
N SER A 174 -6.28 -19.59 -0.98
CA SER A 174 -5.01 -19.77 -0.28
C SER A 174 -3.89 -19.99 -1.29
N VAL A 175 -2.72 -19.43 -1.01
CA VAL A 175 -1.47 -19.78 -1.67
C VAL A 175 -0.95 -21.08 -1.03
N LEU A 176 -0.59 -22.07 -1.85
CA LEU A 176 -0.16 -23.40 -1.39
C LEU A 176 1.36 -23.55 -1.30
N ASN A 177 2.11 -22.54 -1.71
CA ASN A 177 3.56 -22.45 -1.63
C ASN A 177 4.04 -21.03 -1.25
N PRO A 178 3.49 -20.42 -0.19
CA PRO A 178 3.80 -19.04 0.18
C PRO A 178 5.29 -18.80 0.45
N GLU A 179 6.02 -19.81 0.94
CA GLU A 179 7.46 -19.79 1.21
C GLU A 179 8.33 -19.66 -0.04
N ASP A 180 7.78 -20.03 -1.21
CA ASP A 180 8.48 -19.98 -2.49
C ASP A 180 8.22 -18.67 -3.27
N LEU A 181 7.24 -17.87 -2.83
CA LEU A 181 6.88 -16.61 -3.49
C LEU A 181 7.88 -15.49 -3.20
N GLY A 182 7.92 -14.48 -4.07
CA GLY A 182 8.92 -13.40 -4.05
C GLY A 182 10.29 -13.80 -4.62
N ARG A 183 10.42 -15.01 -5.19
CA ARG A 183 11.67 -15.54 -5.78
C ARG A 183 11.48 -16.09 -7.20
N ASP A 184 10.61 -15.45 -7.99
CA ASP A 184 10.25 -15.83 -9.37
C ASP A 184 9.60 -17.23 -9.52
N THR A 185 9.12 -17.83 -8.43
CA THR A 185 8.34 -19.08 -8.47
C THR A 185 6.88 -18.80 -8.76
N ALA A 186 6.28 -19.56 -9.68
CA ALA A 186 4.85 -19.46 -9.96
C ALA A 186 4.01 -19.86 -8.73
N PRO A 187 2.96 -19.09 -8.38
CA PRO A 187 2.11 -19.42 -7.26
C PRO A 187 1.17 -20.61 -7.58
N ARG A 188 1.05 -21.52 -6.61
CA ARG A 188 0.05 -22.59 -6.58
C ARG A 188 -1.08 -22.17 -5.64
N PHE A 189 -2.31 -22.51 -5.99
CA PHE A 189 -3.47 -22.05 -5.22
C PHE A 189 -4.46 -23.16 -4.92
N SER A 190 -5.22 -22.96 -3.84
CA SER A 190 -6.47 -23.67 -3.62
C SER A 190 -7.54 -23.23 -4.62
N ASP A 191 -8.69 -23.89 -4.56
CA ASP A 191 -9.91 -23.39 -5.19
C ASP A 191 -10.31 -22.02 -4.62
N TRP A 192 -11.04 -21.26 -5.44
CA TRP A 192 -11.63 -19.99 -5.03
C TRP A 192 -12.75 -20.19 -4.02
N VAL A 193 -12.77 -19.35 -3.00
CA VAL A 193 -13.86 -19.20 -2.05
C VAL A 193 -14.54 -17.87 -2.32
N THR A 194 -15.83 -17.91 -2.64
CA THR A 194 -16.65 -16.71 -2.89
C THR A 194 -16.86 -15.91 -1.62
N ASN A 195 -16.75 -14.58 -1.71
CA ASN A 195 -17.08 -13.70 -0.60
C ASN A 195 -18.60 -13.47 -0.53
N PRO A 196 -19.31 -13.95 0.50
CA PRO A 196 -20.75 -13.68 0.65
C PRO A 196 -21.05 -12.20 0.99
N ARG A 197 -20.04 -11.41 1.37
CA ARG A 197 -20.14 -9.97 1.68
C ARG A 197 -19.62 -9.08 0.55
N PHE A 198 -19.43 -9.63 -0.65
CA PHE A 198 -19.07 -8.81 -1.81
C PHE A 198 -20.20 -7.84 -2.13
N ASP A 199 -19.89 -6.55 -2.09
CA ASP A 199 -20.81 -5.46 -2.38
C ASP A 199 -20.05 -4.31 -3.04
N PRO A 200 -20.09 -4.21 -4.38
CA PRO A 200 -19.44 -3.14 -5.13
C PRO A 200 -20.31 -1.88 -5.28
N SER A 201 -21.49 -1.81 -4.62
CA SER A 201 -22.42 -0.68 -4.75
C SER A 201 -22.07 0.55 -3.90
#